data_AF-A0A420VTE1-F1
#
_entry.id   AF-A0A420VTE1-F1
#
_cell.length_a   1.000
_cell.length_b   1.000
_cell.length_c   1.000
_cell.angle_alpha   90.00
_cell.angle_beta   90.00
_cell.angle_gamma   90.00
#
_symmetry.space_group_name_H-M   'P 1'
#
loop_
_entity.id
_entity.type
_entity.pdbx_description
1 polymer ?
#
loop_
_entity_poly.entity_id
_entity_poly.type
_entity_poly.pdbx_seq_one_letter_code
_entity_poly.pdbx_strand_id
1 'polypeptide(L)'
;MLFLFIQMFLFLKYFLFFCIENLYIFNAPIMKANKIQTKVYKRECNELEILIFYRMILQRISRHLSPEEVSFLMGKPLDFMSKVERFRIKKIFIQDVVVMHRALAVNSINSLMHLGEDISSQDNAYELHVTKLADRVIYEMYKVDVKQDQKIKEFKLIDIRHDIDPYTNSTTEEVKKIRILLDEQIDAGYFSEERIAYEIHNLCCEKLEKYIQPKNLMLVLDELLQGNEERRIVRKETGYGFGYVLATHAKST
;
A
#
# COMPACT_ATOMS: atom_id res chain seq x y z
N MET A 1 -33.00 20.66 4.08
CA MET A 1 -32.64 19.72 5.18
C MET A 1 -31.48 18.79 4.83
N LEU A 2 -31.41 18.20 3.64
CA LEU A 2 -30.33 17.27 3.25
C LEU A 2 -28.91 17.89 3.26
N PHE A 3 -28.79 19.18 2.89
CA PHE A 3 -27.52 19.90 2.85
C PHE A 3 -26.91 20.13 4.25
N LEU A 4 -27.75 20.39 5.25
CA LEU A 4 -27.32 20.56 6.65
C LEU A 4 -26.87 19.22 7.26
N PHE A 5 -27.46 18.09 6.84
CA PHE A 5 -27.06 16.76 7.28
C PHE A 5 -25.67 16.35 6.77
N ILE A 6 -25.34 16.71 5.52
CA ILE A 6 -24.01 16.43 4.93
C ILE A 6 -22.92 17.28 5.58
N GLN A 7 -23.19 18.56 5.86
CA GLN A 7 -22.26 19.42 6.60
C GLN A 7 -22.03 18.92 8.02
N MET A 8 -23.07 18.44 8.71
CA MET A 8 -22.95 17.87 10.05
C MET A 8 -22.11 16.59 10.07
N PHE A 9 -22.22 15.74 9.05
CA PHE A 9 -21.42 14.51 8.93
C PHE A 9 -19.94 14.78 8.63
N LEU A 10 -19.66 15.78 7.78
CA LEU A 10 -18.30 16.24 7.54
C LEU A 10 -17.71 16.85 8.82
N PHE A 11 -18.46 17.70 9.50
CA PHE A 11 -18.05 18.29 10.78
C PHE A 11 -17.75 17.21 11.84
N LEU A 12 -18.59 16.17 11.96
CA LEU A 12 -18.37 15.09 12.92
C LEU A 12 -17.12 14.26 12.58
N LYS A 13 -16.83 14.01 11.30
CA LYS A 13 -15.59 13.35 10.87
C LYS A 13 -14.34 14.18 11.19
N TYR A 14 -14.37 15.48 10.90
CA TYR A 14 -13.25 16.38 11.22
C TYR A 14 -13.08 16.58 12.74
N PHE A 15 -14.18 16.63 13.49
CA PHE A 15 -14.16 16.75 14.94
C PHE A 15 -13.61 15.49 15.62
N LEU A 16 -14.00 14.29 15.17
CA LEU A 16 -13.41 13.04 15.65
C LEU A 16 -11.91 12.95 15.33
N PHE A 17 -11.48 13.41 14.15
CA PHE A 17 -10.06 13.49 13.79
C PHE A 17 -9.30 14.43 14.74
N PHE A 18 -9.89 15.60 15.07
CA PHE A 18 -9.30 16.57 15.99
C PHE A 18 -9.25 16.07 17.45
N CYS A 19 -10.25 15.31 17.90
CA CYS A 19 -10.24 14.69 19.23
C CYS A 19 -9.20 13.57 19.35
N ILE A 20 -8.98 12.78 18.29
CA ILE A 20 -7.94 11.74 18.24
C ILE A 20 -6.54 12.39 18.24
N GLU A 21 -6.33 13.48 17.49
CA GLU A 21 -5.08 14.24 17.53
C GLU A 21 -4.74 14.75 18.94
N ASN A 22 -5.74 15.26 19.69
CA ASN A 22 -5.51 15.74 21.05
C ASN A 22 -5.24 14.60 22.06
N LEU A 23 -5.93 13.46 21.95
CA LEU A 23 -5.68 12.31 22.83
C LEU A 23 -4.31 11.67 22.62
N TYR A 24 -3.77 11.71 21.40
CA TYR A 24 -2.44 11.18 21.09
C TYR A 24 -1.31 12.09 21.60
N ILE A 25 -1.53 13.41 21.60
CA ILE A 25 -0.57 14.40 22.11
C ILE A 25 -0.39 14.30 23.63
N PHE A 26 -1.42 13.91 24.39
CA PHE A 26 -1.35 13.81 25.86
C PHE A 26 -0.59 12.59 26.39
N ASN A 27 -0.35 11.56 25.57
CA ASN A 27 0.30 10.31 26.01
C ASN A 27 1.65 10.01 25.34
N ALA A 28 2.18 10.91 24.49
CA ALA A 28 3.48 10.72 23.87
C ALA A 28 4.60 11.18 24.84
N PRO A 29 5.53 10.29 25.25
CA PRO A 29 6.71 10.72 25.99
C PRO A 29 7.53 11.66 25.09
N ILE A 30 8.06 12.74 25.68
CA ILE A 30 8.92 13.73 25.02
C ILE A 30 10.14 13.01 24.43
N MET A 31 10.05 12.63 23.15
CA MET A 31 11.10 11.90 22.45
C MET A 31 12.09 12.88 21.82
N LYS A 32 13.37 12.62 22.09
CA LYS A 32 14.55 13.35 21.60
C LYS A 32 14.43 13.71 20.11
N ALA A 33 14.83 14.94 19.78
CA ALA A 33 14.83 15.50 18.44
C ALA A 33 15.62 14.60 17.46
N ASN A 34 14.93 13.67 16.80
CA ASN A 34 15.47 12.98 15.64
C ASN A 34 15.65 14.01 14.52
N LYS A 35 16.86 14.06 13.95
CA LYS A 35 17.20 14.97 12.85
C LYS A 35 16.23 14.72 11.69
N ILE A 36 15.41 15.73 11.37
CA ILE A 36 14.47 15.70 10.24
C ILE A 36 15.29 15.36 8.99
N GLN A 37 14.98 14.23 8.36
CA GLN A 37 15.66 13.79 7.15
C GLN A 37 14.71 13.94 5.97
N THR A 38 15.00 14.91 5.11
CA THR A 38 14.34 15.08 3.80
C THR A 38 15.21 14.47 2.72
N LYS A 39 14.62 13.60 1.90
CA LYS A 39 15.24 13.04 0.70
C LYS A 39 14.52 13.59 -0.52
N VAL A 40 15.30 13.97 -1.53
CA VAL A 40 14.78 14.51 -2.80
C VAL A 40 15.01 13.49 -3.91
N TYR A 41 13.95 13.13 -4.62
CA TYR A 41 13.98 12.26 -5.78
C TYR A 41 13.56 13.07 -7.01
N LYS A 42 14.28 12.92 -8.12
CA LYS A 42 14.04 13.69 -9.35
C LYS A 42 13.63 12.78 -10.49
N ARG A 43 12.75 13.27 -11.37
CA ARG A 43 12.30 12.54 -12.57
C ARG A 43 11.84 13.52 -13.64
N GLU A 44 12.16 13.21 -14.89
CA GLU A 44 11.53 13.82 -16.05
C GLU A 44 10.44 12.87 -16.55
N CYS A 45 9.22 13.36 -16.69
CA CYS A 45 8.09 12.62 -17.24
C CYS A 45 6.94 13.56 -17.61
N ASN A 46 5.95 13.03 -18.33
CA ASN A 46 4.71 13.74 -18.58
C ASN A 46 3.83 13.83 -17.32
N GLU A 47 2.81 14.68 -17.42
CA GLU A 47 1.87 14.94 -16.32
C GLU A 47 0.97 13.73 -16.00
N LEU A 48 0.62 12.91 -17.00
CA LEU A 48 -0.17 11.70 -16.78
C LEU A 48 0.54 10.71 -15.85
N GLU A 49 1.86 10.53 -16.00
CA GLU A 49 2.66 9.69 -15.12
C GLU A 49 2.64 10.19 -13.67
N ILE A 50 2.69 11.51 -13.46
CA ILE A 50 2.60 12.13 -12.13
C ILE A 50 1.20 11.96 -11.53
N LEU A 51 0.14 12.06 -12.33
CA LEU A 51 -1.23 11.82 -11.87
C LEU A 51 -1.45 10.35 -11.47
N ILE A 52 -0.93 9.40 -12.24
CA ILE A 52 -0.95 7.97 -11.89
C ILE A 52 -0.18 7.74 -10.59
N PHE A 53 1.04 8.29 -10.49
CA PHE A 53 1.87 8.21 -9.28
C PHE A 53 1.13 8.76 -8.04
N TYR A 54 0.56 9.95 -8.15
CA TYR A 54 -0.23 10.59 -7.08
C TYR A 54 -1.36 9.68 -6.63
N ARG A 55 -2.15 9.14 -7.57
CA ARG A 55 -3.30 8.28 -7.26
C ARG A 55 -2.88 6.96 -6.62
N MET A 56 -1.79 6.34 -7.08
CA MET A 56 -1.27 5.12 -6.46
C MET A 56 -0.87 5.38 -5.00
N ILE A 57 -0.11 6.44 -4.71
CA ILE A 57 0.29 6.76 -3.34
C ILE A 57 -0.93 7.12 -2.49
N LEU A 58 -1.86 7.92 -3.02
CA LEU A 58 -3.08 8.29 -2.31
C LEU A 58 -3.90 7.06 -1.91
N GLN A 59 -4.10 6.09 -2.81
CA GLN A 59 -4.85 4.86 -2.52
C GLN A 59 -4.15 3.95 -1.52
N ARG A 60 -2.82 3.93 -1.50
CA ARG A 60 -2.06 3.24 -0.45
C ARG A 60 -2.28 3.91 0.90
N ILE A 61 -2.06 5.22 0.98
CA ILE A 61 -2.15 6.00 2.22
C ILE A 61 -3.56 5.94 2.80
N SER A 62 -4.60 6.04 1.95
CA SER A 62 -6.00 5.98 2.38
C SER A 62 -6.39 4.64 3.02
N ARG A 63 -5.61 3.59 2.76
CA ARG A 63 -5.77 2.25 3.34
C ARG A 63 -4.81 1.97 4.49
N HIS A 64 -3.99 2.94 4.87
CA HIS A 64 -2.98 2.80 5.92
C HIS A 64 -2.01 1.63 5.68
N LEU A 65 -1.71 1.34 4.41
CA LEU A 65 -0.81 0.24 4.05
C LEU A 65 0.60 0.74 3.82
N SER A 66 1.59 -0.03 4.25
CA SER A 66 2.98 0.22 3.91
C SER A 66 3.25 -0.04 2.41
N PRO A 67 4.32 0.54 1.83
CA PRO A 67 4.71 0.20 0.46
C PRO A 67 4.98 -1.31 0.27
N GLU A 68 5.52 -1.96 1.28
CA GLU A 68 5.79 -3.40 1.26
C GLU A 68 4.51 -4.23 1.20
N GLU A 69 3.51 -3.91 2.03
CA GLU A 69 2.22 -4.59 2.03
C GLU A 69 1.46 -4.45 0.72
N VAL A 70 1.47 -3.25 0.11
CA VAL A 70 0.87 -3.08 -1.22
C VAL A 70 1.61 -3.90 -2.27
N SER A 71 2.95 -3.92 -2.22
CA SER A 71 3.75 -4.72 -3.14
C SER A 71 3.45 -6.21 -3.00
N PHE A 72 3.30 -6.69 -1.76
CA PHE A 72 2.87 -8.05 -1.45
C PHE A 72 1.49 -8.35 -2.03
N LEU A 73 0.47 -7.54 -1.74
CA LEU A 73 -0.90 -7.76 -2.24
C LEU A 73 -0.98 -7.74 -3.78
N MET A 74 -0.17 -6.90 -4.42
CA MET A 74 -0.03 -6.86 -5.88
C MET A 74 0.70 -8.09 -6.44
N GLY A 75 1.23 -8.97 -5.60
CA GLY A 75 2.07 -10.09 -6.01
C GLY A 75 3.40 -9.64 -6.61
N LYS A 76 3.89 -8.42 -6.33
CA LYS A 76 5.15 -7.88 -6.87
C LYS A 76 6.34 -8.18 -5.95
N PRO A 77 7.60 -7.92 -6.37
CA PRO A 77 8.72 -7.85 -5.44
C PRO A 77 8.41 -6.87 -4.31
N LEU A 78 8.77 -7.21 -3.05
CA LEU A 78 8.38 -6.43 -1.86
C LEU A 78 8.87 -4.97 -1.88
N ASP A 79 9.88 -4.66 -2.69
CA ASP A 79 10.40 -3.30 -2.86
C ASP A 79 9.77 -2.53 -4.03
N PHE A 80 8.77 -3.08 -4.72
CA PHE A 80 8.14 -2.49 -5.91
C PHE A 80 7.56 -1.10 -5.62
N MET A 81 6.62 -0.97 -4.67
CA MET A 81 6.04 0.34 -4.36
C MET A 81 7.06 1.29 -3.74
N SER A 82 8.03 0.78 -2.97
CA SER A 82 9.15 1.60 -2.49
C SER A 82 9.98 2.17 -3.65
N LYS A 83 10.13 1.43 -4.76
CA LYS A 83 10.76 1.94 -5.98
C LYS A 83 9.86 2.93 -6.72
N VAL A 84 8.55 2.71 -6.76
CA VAL A 84 7.57 3.69 -7.30
C VAL A 84 7.73 5.02 -6.57
N GLU A 85 7.62 5.01 -5.24
CA GLU A 85 7.70 6.18 -4.35
C GLU A 85 9.04 6.92 -4.36
N ARG A 86 10.07 6.36 -5.00
CA ARG A 86 11.41 6.95 -5.11
C ARG A 86 11.81 7.21 -6.55
N PHE A 87 10.88 7.11 -7.49
CA PHE A 87 11.13 7.22 -8.93
C PHE A 87 12.23 6.29 -9.46
N ARG A 88 12.37 5.10 -8.86
CA ARG A 88 13.35 4.08 -9.29
C ARG A 88 12.80 3.12 -10.36
N ILE A 89 11.49 3.09 -10.57
CA ILE A 89 10.86 2.34 -11.66
C ILE A 89 10.80 3.23 -12.89
N LYS A 90 11.32 2.76 -14.03
CA LYS A 90 11.34 3.54 -15.29
C LYS A 90 9.94 3.84 -15.82
N LYS A 91 9.01 2.88 -15.77
CA LYS A 91 7.65 3.03 -16.28
C LYS A 91 6.66 2.26 -15.39
N ILE A 92 5.51 2.86 -15.14
CA ILE A 92 4.36 2.20 -14.52
C ILE A 92 3.46 1.76 -15.66
N PHE A 93 3.18 0.46 -15.77
CA PHE A 93 2.32 -0.05 -16.84
C PHE A 93 0.85 -0.02 -16.41
N ILE A 94 -0.06 0.02 -17.38
CA ILE A 94 -1.50 -0.09 -17.13
C ILE A 94 -1.85 -1.35 -16.33
N GLN A 95 -1.10 -2.43 -16.55
CA GLN A 95 -1.24 -3.69 -15.81
C GLN A 95 -0.94 -3.50 -14.32
N ASP A 96 0.05 -2.69 -13.95
CA ASP A 96 0.35 -2.39 -12.55
C ASP A 96 -0.82 -1.64 -11.89
N VAL A 97 -1.46 -0.74 -12.64
CA VAL A 97 -2.65 0.00 -12.19
C VAL A 97 -3.85 -0.95 -12.00
N VAL A 98 -4.08 -1.86 -12.94
CA VAL A 98 -5.16 -2.86 -12.85
C VAL A 98 -4.93 -3.84 -11.71
N VAL A 99 -3.69 -4.29 -11.50
CA VAL A 99 -3.33 -5.17 -10.39
C VAL A 99 -3.52 -4.43 -9.07
N MET A 100 -3.09 -3.18 -8.95
CA MET A 100 -3.31 -2.37 -7.75
C MET A 100 -4.80 -2.15 -7.47
N HIS A 101 -5.61 -1.89 -8.50
CA HIS A 101 -7.07 -1.76 -8.38
C HIS A 101 -7.70 -3.00 -7.73
N ARG A 102 -7.29 -4.20 -8.18
CA ARG A 102 -7.79 -5.47 -7.62
C ARG A 102 -7.26 -5.72 -6.22
N ALA A 103 -5.94 -5.59 -6.03
CA ALA A 103 -5.25 -5.82 -4.76
C ALA A 103 -5.77 -4.91 -3.64
N LEU A 104 -6.12 -3.67 -4.00
CA LEU A 104 -6.68 -2.69 -3.10
C LEU A 104 -8.17 -2.50 -3.30
N ALA A 105 -8.92 -3.48 -3.84
CA ALA A 105 -10.37 -3.44 -4.00
C ALA A 105 -10.95 -2.03 -4.24
N VAL A 106 -10.37 -1.29 -5.19
CA VAL A 106 -10.70 0.12 -5.43
C VAL A 106 -12.01 0.13 -6.19
N ASN A 107 -12.99 0.93 -5.77
CA ASN A 107 -14.35 0.88 -6.33
C ASN A 107 -14.41 1.13 -7.85
N SER A 108 -13.45 1.87 -8.39
CA SER A 108 -13.38 2.17 -9.82
C SER A 108 -11.94 2.41 -10.25
N ILE A 109 -11.56 1.85 -11.39
CA ILE A 109 -10.26 2.08 -12.04
C ILE A 109 -10.01 3.57 -12.32
N ASN A 110 -11.08 4.36 -12.49
CA ASN A 110 -11.03 5.82 -12.68
C ASN A 110 -10.53 6.55 -11.42
N SER A 111 -10.48 5.87 -10.28
CA SER A 111 -9.85 6.42 -9.07
C SER A 111 -8.32 6.38 -9.17
N LEU A 112 -7.78 5.50 -10.01
CA LEU A 112 -6.35 5.31 -10.26
C LEU A 112 -5.88 5.91 -11.59
N MET A 113 -6.78 6.11 -12.55
CA MET A 113 -6.49 6.77 -13.83
C MET A 113 -7.24 8.10 -13.93
N HIS A 114 -6.55 9.14 -14.39
CA HIS A 114 -7.22 10.37 -14.77
C HIS A 114 -7.96 10.16 -16.10
N LEU A 115 -9.27 10.46 -16.14
CA LEU A 115 -10.08 10.49 -17.35
C LEU A 115 -10.69 11.88 -17.48
N GLY A 116 -10.48 12.55 -18.62
CA GLY A 116 -11.36 13.66 -19.02
C GLY A 116 -10.75 15.07 -19.15
N GLU A 117 -9.43 15.26 -19.13
CA GLU A 117 -8.82 16.56 -19.46
C GLU A 117 -7.68 16.39 -20.47
N ASP A 118 -7.39 17.46 -21.23
CA ASP A 118 -6.23 17.56 -22.12
C ASP A 118 -4.95 17.62 -21.28
N ILE A 119 -4.44 16.46 -20.90
CA ILE A 119 -3.17 16.34 -20.18
C ILE A 119 -2.04 16.63 -21.16
N SER A 120 -1.11 17.50 -20.74
CA SER A 120 0.07 17.78 -21.55
C SER A 120 0.92 16.51 -21.72
N SER A 121 1.22 16.16 -22.96
CA SER A 121 2.16 15.10 -23.30
C SER A 121 3.63 15.54 -23.20
N GLN A 122 3.88 16.81 -22.88
CA GLN A 122 5.24 17.32 -22.72
C GLN A 122 5.86 16.80 -21.43
N ASP A 123 7.10 16.34 -21.54
CA ASP A 123 7.88 15.98 -20.36
C ASP A 123 8.26 17.23 -19.57
N ASN A 124 8.11 17.14 -18.26
CA ASN A 124 8.50 18.19 -17.31
C ASN A 124 9.43 17.58 -16.25
N ALA A 125 10.27 18.41 -15.65
CA ALA A 125 11.11 18.02 -14.53
C ALA A 125 10.31 18.09 -13.22
N TYR A 126 10.33 17.01 -12.45
CA TYR A 126 9.67 16.91 -11.15
C TYR A 126 10.65 16.57 -10.03
N GLU A 127 10.39 17.11 -8.84
CA GLU A 127 11.07 16.77 -7.60
C GLU A 127 10.08 16.30 -6.54
N LEU A 128 10.28 15.09 -6.05
CA LEU A 128 9.58 14.55 -4.89
C LEU A 128 10.45 14.70 -3.64
N HIS A 129 9.95 15.47 -2.68
CA HIS A 129 10.57 15.67 -1.37
C HIS A 129 9.87 14.78 -0.36
N VAL A 130 10.59 13.79 0.17
CA VAL A 130 10.09 12.86 1.19
C VAL A 130 10.74 13.20 2.52
N THR A 131 9.95 13.72 3.44
CA THR A 131 10.39 14.12 4.78
C THR A 131 9.89 13.14 5.81
N LYS A 132 10.80 12.43 6.48
CA LYS A 132 10.48 11.52 7.58
C LYS A 132 10.55 12.29 8.90
N LEU A 133 9.40 12.43 9.57
CA LEU A 133 9.26 13.00 10.91
C LEU A 133 9.14 11.88 11.95
N ALA A 134 9.04 12.24 13.23
CA ALA A 134 8.96 11.27 14.32
C ALA A 134 7.72 10.35 14.21
N ASP A 135 6.57 10.92 13.85
CA ASP A 135 5.25 10.29 13.84
C ASP A 135 4.66 10.06 12.43
N ARG A 136 5.15 10.80 11.43
CA ARG A 136 4.60 10.80 10.06
C ARG A 136 5.67 10.88 8.97
N VAL A 137 5.26 10.61 7.74
CA VAL A 137 6.04 10.83 6.52
C VAL A 137 5.28 11.84 5.64
N ILE A 138 5.98 12.83 5.11
CA ILE A 138 5.40 13.86 4.25
C ILE A 138 6.00 13.72 2.85
N TYR A 139 5.14 13.63 1.85
CA TYR A 139 5.49 13.64 0.43
C TYR A 139 5.07 14.99 -0.16
N GLU A 140 6.01 15.75 -0.69
CA GLU A 140 5.72 17.00 -1.42
C GLU A 140 6.25 16.88 -2.85
N MET A 141 5.36 17.03 -3.83
CA MET A 141 5.71 17.00 -5.25
C MET A 141 5.81 18.42 -5.79
N TYR A 142 6.88 18.68 -6.51
CA TYR A 142 7.09 19.95 -7.19
C TYR A 142 7.36 19.72 -8.67
N LYS A 143 6.70 20.49 -9.52
CA LYS A 143 7.09 20.71 -10.91
C LYS A 143 8.14 21.82 -10.96
N VAL A 144 9.26 21.56 -11.63
CA VAL A 144 10.37 22.51 -11.75
C VAL A 144 10.22 23.29 -13.05
N ASP A 145 10.00 24.59 -12.93
CA ASP A 145 10.10 25.52 -14.06
C ASP A 145 11.56 25.95 -14.22
N VAL A 146 12.25 25.30 -15.16
CA VAL A 146 13.67 25.58 -15.47
C VAL A 146 13.87 26.98 -16.04
N LYS A 147 12.85 27.57 -16.69
CA LYS A 147 12.97 28.90 -17.31
C LYS A 147 12.88 30.02 -16.28
N GLN A 148 12.07 29.81 -15.24
CA GLN A 148 11.86 30.81 -14.18
C GLN A 148 12.63 30.50 -12.89
N ASP A 149 13.35 29.37 -12.84
CA ASP A 149 14.00 28.83 -11.63
C ASP A 149 13.02 28.70 -10.45
N GLN A 150 11.78 28.29 -10.74
CA GLN A 150 10.70 28.16 -9.77
C GLN A 150 10.28 26.71 -9.56
N LYS A 151 9.80 26.42 -8.35
CA LYS A 151 9.20 25.13 -7.99
C LYS A 151 7.73 25.32 -7.68
N ILE A 152 6.87 24.78 -8.52
CA ILE A 152 5.42 24.82 -8.34
C ILE A 152 4.99 23.55 -7.62
N LYS A 153 4.34 23.68 -6.46
CA LYS A 153 3.87 22.52 -5.69
C LYS A 153 2.63 21.92 -6.36
N GLU A 154 2.74 20.67 -6.79
CA GLU A 154 1.65 19.91 -7.41
C GLU A 154 0.73 19.30 -6.35
N PHE A 155 1.32 18.66 -5.34
CA PHE A 155 0.57 18.08 -4.24
C PHE A 155 1.41 17.88 -2.97
N LYS A 156 0.70 17.64 -1.87
CA LYS A 156 1.25 17.22 -0.59
C LYS A 156 0.43 16.08 0.00
N LEU A 157 1.08 14.98 0.34
CA LEU A 157 0.47 13.83 1.01
C LEU A 157 1.16 13.58 2.36
N ILE A 158 0.38 13.13 3.34
CA ILE A 158 0.85 12.80 4.69
C ILE A 158 0.49 11.34 4.94
N ASP A 159 1.48 10.57 5.38
CA ASP A 159 1.38 9.16 5.70
C ASP A 159 1.85 8.90 7.13
N ILE A 160 1.44 7.76 7.70
CA ILE A 160 1.88 7.29 9.00
C ILE A 160 3.28 6.66 8.91
N ARG A 161 3.91 6.47 10.07
CA ARG A 161 5.18 5.72 10.21
C ARG A 161 4.88 4.23 10.31
N HIS A 162 5.03 3.52 9.20
CA HIS A 162 4.81 2.06 9.10
C HIS A 162 5.88 1.21 9.81
N ASP A 163 7.03 1.79 10.17
CA ASP A 163 8.10 1.15 10.94
C ASP A 163 7.87 1.20 12.47
N ILE A 164 6.71 1.69 12.91
CA ILE A 164 6.31 1.74 14.31
C ILE A 164 4.99 0.97 14.43
N ASP A 165 5.01 -0.16 15.14
CA ASP A 165 3.79 -0.93 15.43
C ASP A 165 3.32 -0.67 16.87
N PRO A 166 2.21 0.07 17.07
CA PRO A 166 1.70 0.33 18.41
C PRO A 166 0.89 -0.82 19.03
N TYR A 167 0.60 -1.92 18.31
CA TYR A 167 -0.41 -2.93 18.74
C TYR A 167 0.07 -4.39 18.72
N THR A 168 1.18 -4.70 19.39
CA THR A 168 1.83 -6.03 19.35
C THR A 168 0.93 -7.22 19.74
N ASN A 169 0.10 -7.10 20.78
CA ASN A 169 -0.74 -8.23 21.24
C ASN A 169 -1.86 -8.58 20.24
N SER A 170 -2.46 -7.57 19.59
CA SER A 170 -3.50 -7.79 18.57
C SER A 170 -2.92 -8.52 17.34
N THR A 171 -1.65 -8.26 17.03
CA THR A 171 -0.94 -8.91 15.93
C THR A 171 -0.80 -10.42 16.18
N THR A 172 -0.44 -10.85 17.39
CA THR A 172 -0.24 -12.27 17.70
C THR A 172 -1.51 -13.11 17.53
N GLU A 173 -2.65 -12.65 18.06
CA GLU A 173 -3.91 -13.38 17.93
C GLU A 173 -4.42 -13.41 16.49
N GLU A 174 -4.21 -12.34 15.73
CA GLU A 174 -4.54 -12.32 14.31
C GLU A 174 -3.70 -13.32 13.51
N VAL A 175 -2.38 -13.34 13.71
CA VAL A 175 -1.46 -14.30 13.07
C VAL A 175 -1.87 -15.74 13.37
N LYS A 176 -2.21 -16.06 14.63
CA LYS A 176 -2.66 -17.39 15.02
C LYS A 176 -3.94 -17.82 14.28
N LYS A 177 -4.93 -16.92 14.16
CA LYS A 177 -6.19 -17.20 13.43
C LYS A 177 -5.95 -17.39 11.94
N ILE A 178 -5.08 -16.59 11.33
CA ILE A 178 -4.69 -16.75 9.92
C ILE A 178 -4.02 -18.11 9.72
N ARG A 179 -3.09 -18.50 10.61
CA ARG A 179 -2.40 -19.79 10.52
C ARG A 179 -3.36 -20.96 10.52
N ILE A 180 -4.27 -21.01 11.50
CA ILE A 180 -5.29 -22.06 11.59
C ILE A 180 -6.13 -22.12 10.31
N LEU A 181 -6.61 -20.96 9.83
CA LEU A 181 -7.38 -20.90 8.60
C LEU A 181 -6.59 -21.41 7.40
N LEU A 182 -5.35 -20.97 7.20
CA LEU A 182 -4.56 -21.39 6.04
C LEU A 182 -4.21 -22.88 6.08
N ASP A 183 -3.97 -23.45 7.26
CA ASP A 183 -3.80 -24.90 7.43
C ASP A 183 -5.07 -25.67 6.98
N GLU A 184 -6.26 -25.22 7.42
CA GLU A 184 -7.53 -25.80 6.98
C GLU A 184 -7.74 -25.67 5.46
N GLN A 185 -7.32 -24.54 4.87
CA GLN A 185 -7.42 -24.32 3.43
C GLN A 185 -6.42 -25.15 2.62
N ILE A 186 -5.24 -25.46 3.17
CA ILE A 186 -4.31 -26.42 2.57
C ILE A 186 -4.96 -27.81 2.53
N ASP A 187 -5.51 -28.27 3.66
CA ASP A 187 -6.17 -29.58 3.74
C ASP A 187 -7.42 -29.65 2.84
N ALA A 188 -8.13 -28.53 2.65
CA ALA A 188 -9.26 -28.42 1.72
C ALA A 188 -8.86 -28.30 0.23
N GLY A 189 -7.55 -28.29 -0.09
CA GLY A 189 -7.06 -28.22 -1.46
C GLY A 189 -7.12 -26.83 -2.10
N TYR A 190 -7.26 -25.75 -1.33
CA TYR A 190 -7.31 -24.38 -1.86
C TYR A 190 -6.04 -24.00 -2.64
N PHE A 191 -4.88 -24.49 -2.19
CA PHE A 191 -3.55 -24.30 -2.79
C PHE A 191 -3.17 -25.39 -3.80
N SER A 192 -4.13 -26.19 -4.27
CA SER A 192 -3.91 -27.13 -5.39
C SER A 192 -3.64 -26.40 -6.71
N GLU A 193 -4.17 -25.18 -6.82
CA GLU A 193 -3.91 -24.25 -7.90
C GLU A 193 -3.13 -23.03 -7.38
N GLU A 194 -2.60 -22.25 -8.31
CA GLU A 194 -1.96 -20.98 -8.00
C GLU A 194 -2.97 -19.99 -7.41
N ARG A 195 -2.59 -19.35 -6.30
CA ARG A 195 -3.34 -18.28 -5.62
C ARG A 195 -2.46 -17.07 -5.44
N ILE A 196 -2.93 -15.90 -5.83
CA ILE A 196 -2.18 -14.65 -5.65
C ILE A 196 -2.51 -14.00 -4.30
N ALA A 197 -1.57 -13.19 -3.80
CA ALA A 197 -1.60 -12.67 -2.43
C ALA A 197 -2.94 -11.98 -2.06
N TYR A 198 -3.51 -11.16 -2.94
CA TYR A 198 -4.78 -10.50 -2.63
C TYR A 198 -5.97 -11.47 -2.55
N GLU A 199 -5.95 -12.60 -3.27
CA GLU A 199 -7.02 -13.61 -3.21
C GLU A 199 -6.99 -14.32 -1.85
N ILE A 200 -5.79 -14.68 -1.40
CA ILE A 200 -5.57 -15.26 -0.07
C ILE A 200 -5.98 -14.25 1.02
N HIS A 201 -5.63 -12.98 0.84
CA HIS A 201 -6.02 -11.90 1.75
C HIS A 201 -7.54 -11.71 1.83
N ASN A 202 -8.22 -11.70 0.69
CA ASN A 202 -9.68 -11.62 0.63
C ASN A 202 -10.33 -12.82 1.32
N LEU A 203 -9.83 -14.04 1.07
CA LEU A 203 -10.30 -15.25 1.75
C LEU A 203 -10.16 -15.12 3.26
N CYS A 204 -9.01 -14.65 3.75
CA CYS A 204 -8.79 -14.44 5.18
C CYS A 204 -9.77 -13.40 5.75
N CYS A 205 -9.97 -12.29 5.04
CA CYS A 205 -10.90 -11.25 5.49
C CYS A 205 -12.35 -11.73 5.54
N GLU A 206 -12.76 -12.51 4.55
CA GLU A 206 -14.11 -13.09 4.45
C GLU A 206 -14.34 -14.14 5.54
N LYS A 207 -13.45 -15.14 5.66
CA LYS A 207 -13.61 -16.26 6.59
C LYS A 207 -13.44 -15.87 8.07
N LEU A 208 -12.66 -14.84 8.34
CA LEU A 208 -12.47 -14.32 9.70
C LEU A 208 -13.40 -13.14 10.02
N GLU A 209 -14.28 -12.76 9.09
CA GLU A 209 -15.26 -11.68 9.21
C GLU A 209 -14.68 -10.34 9.70
N LYS A 210 -13.42 -10.08 9.34
CA LYS A 210 -12.70 -8.87 9.75
C LYS A 210 -11.61 -8.52 8.74
N TYR A 211 -11.26 -7.25 8.67
CA TYR A 211 -10.09 -6.84 7.92
C TYR A 211 -8.82 -7.40 8.57
N ILE A 212 -8.01 -8.10 7.77
CA ILE A 212 -6.71 -8.64 8.18
C ILE A 212 -5.61 -7.70 7.72
N GLN A 213 -4.64 -7.39 8.59
CA GLN A 213 -3.48 -6.60 8.17
C GLN A 213 -2.60 -7.43 7.23
N PRO A 214 -2.27 -6.95 6.01
CA PRO A 214 -1.48 -7.75 5.07
C PRO A 214 -0.12 -8.19 5.61
N LYS A 215 0.55 -7.37 6.43
CA LYS A 215 1.79 -7.77 7.12
C LYS A 215 1.64 -9.05 7.95
N ASN A 216 0.48 -9.29 8.55
CA ASN A 216 0.24 -10.48 9.39
C ASN A 216 0.03 -11.72 8.53
N LEU A 217 -0.61 -11.56 7.37
CA LEU A 217 -0.70 -12.63 6.37
C LEU A 217 0.68 -12.97 5.79
N MET A 218 1.50 -11.96 5.49
CA MET A 218 2.87 -12.16 5.02
C MET A 218 3.68 -13.05 5.98
N LEU A 219 3.62 -12.77 7.28
CA LEU A 219 4.31 -13.57 8.30
C LEU A 219 3.92 -15.05 8.24
N VAL A 220 2.61 -15.34 8.15
CA VAL A 220 2.13 -16.74 8.09
C VAL A 220 2.54 -17.41 6.77
N LEU A 221 2.47 -16.70 5.64
CA LEU A 221 2.92 -17.25 4.36
C LEU A 221 4.42 -17.53 4.35
N ASP A 222 5.24 -16.66 4.97
CA ASP A 222 6.68 -16.88 5.10
C ASP A 222 7.02 -18.11 5.94
N GLU A 223 6.24 -18.39 7.00
CA GLU A 223 6.33 -19.63 7.77
C GLU A 223 5.99 -20.85 6.90
N LEU A 224 4.90 -20.79 6.12
CA LEU A 224 4.46 -21.88 5.25
C LEU A 224 5.45 -22.13 4.08
N LEU A 225 6.15 -21.10 3.60
CA LEU A 225 7.24 -21.24 2.62
C LEU A 225 8.44 -22.02 3.18
N GLN A 226 8.67 -21.93 4.49
CA GLN A 226 9.77 -22.60 5.21
C GLN A 226 9.36 -23.94 5.83
N GLY A 227 8.09 -24.33 5.71
CA GLY A 227 7.52 -25.52 6.32
C GLY A 227 8.00 -26.85 5.72
N ASN A 228 7.52 -27.94 6.32
CA ASN A 228 7.80 -29.31 5.87
C ASN A 228 7.23 -29.58 4.47
N GLU A 229 7.85 -30.48 3.70
CA GLU A 229 7.54 -30.67 2.27
C GLU A 229 6.07 -30.94 1.94
N GLU A 230 5.34 -31.65 2.81
CA GLU A 230 3.93 -32.02 2.59
C GLU A 230 2.98 -30.81 2.64
N ARG A 231 3.30 -29.79 3.45
CA ARG A 231 2.47 -28.61 3.67
C ARG A 231 3.11 -27.32 3.16
N ARG A 232 4.35 -27.41 2.68
CA ARG A 232 5.09 -26.27 2.15
C ARG A 232 4.40 -25.72 0.92
N ILE A 233 4.05 -24.44 0.96
CA ILE A 233 3.71 -23.69 -0.26
C ILE A 233 5.00 -23.21 -0.93
N VAL A 234 4.96 -22.96 -2.23
CA VAL A 234 6.06 -22.35 -2.98
C VAL A 234 5.58 -21.10 -3.68
N ARG A 235 6.49 -20.13 -3.82
CA ARG A 235 6.25 -18.92 -4.58
C ARG A 235 6.60 -19.19 -6.06
N LYS A 236 5.60 -19.09 -6.94
CA LYS A 236 5.75 -19.26 -8.39
C LYS A 236 5.66 -17.91 -9.07
N GLU A 237 6.56 -17.66 -10.03
CA GLU A 237 6.47 -16.48 -10.87
C GLU A 237 5.28 -16.62 -11.83
N THR A 238 4.49 -15.55 -11.94
CA THR A 238 3.33 -15.45 -12.81
C THR A 238 3.60 -14.38 -13.85
N GLY A 239 2.76 -14.27 -14.88
CA GLY A 239 2.93 -13.24 -15.91
C GLY A 239 2.97 -11.80 -15.38
N TYR A 240 2.49 -11.55 -14.16
CA TYR A 240 2.36 -10.20 -13.60
C TYR A 240 2.95 -10.03 -12.20
N GLY A 241 3.56 -11.09 -11.64
CA GLY A 241 4.05 -11.08 -10.27
C GLY A 241 4.32 -12.49 -9.75
N PHE A 242 3.79 -12.80 -8.57
CA PHE A 242 4.01 -14.05 -7.88
C PHE A 242 2.71 -14.59 -7.29
N GLY A 243 2.55 -15.91 -7.37
CA GLY A 243 1.48 -16.67 -6.74
C GLY A 243 2.05 -17.72 -5.78
N TYR A 244 1.15 -18.34 -5.02
CA TYR A 244 1.42 -19.38 -4.05
C TYR A 244 0.68 -20.65 -4.45
N VAL A 245 1.38 -21.77 -4.42
CA VAL A 245 0.84 -23.10 -4.74
C VAL A 245 1.51 -24.12 -3.82
N LEU A 246 0.84 -25.22 -3.50
CA LEU A 246 1.44 -26.29 -2.70
C LEU A 246 2.63 -26.93 -3.46
N ALA A 247 3.73 -27.20 -2.76
CA ALA A 247 4.97 -27.69 -3.37
C ALA A 247 4.79 -29.01 -4.14
N THR A 248 3.89 -29.88 -3.67
CA THR A 248 3.56 -31.16 -4.30
C THR A 248 2.90 -30.98 -5.68
N HIS A 249 2.03 -29.97 -5.81
CA HIS A 249 1.34 -29.62 -7.06
C HIS A 249 2.20 -28.76 -7.99
N ALA A 250 3.20 -28.06 -7.47
CA ALA A 250 4.13 -27.26 -8.27
C ALA A 250 5.05 -28.11 -9.18
N LYS A 251 5.35 -29.36 -8.80
CA LYS A 251 6.20 -30.28 -9.58
C LYS A 251 5.45 -31.02 -10.70
N SER A 252 4.12 -30.93 -10.72
CA SER A 252 3.24 -31.69 -11.63
C SER A 252 2.84 -30.91 -12.89
N THR A 253 3.28 -29.65 -13.03
CA THR A 253 3.07 -28.76 -14.18
C THR A 253 4.39 -28.34 -14.80
#